data_AF-A0A959Z0P1-F1
#
_entry.id   AF-A0A959Z0P1-F1
#
_cell.length_a   1.000
_cell.length_b   1.000
_cell.length_c   1.000
_cell.angle_alpha   90.00
_cell.angle_beta   90.00
_cell.angle_gamma   90.00
#
_symmetry.space_group_name_H-M   'P 1'
#
loop_
_entity.id
_entity.type
_entity.pdbx_description
1 polymer ?
#
loop_
_entity_poly.entity_id
_entity_poly.type
_entity_poly.pdbx_seq_one_letter_code
_entity_poly.pdbx_strand_id
1 'polypeptide(L)'
;KMREQGFLNGKPHGPCKVYDQRGRLVQEMTYREGRLHGTMTIYDSGGNVAKRMEYEDGRMKKDLPPAMKDEPRPASVPGMDRKR
;
A
#
# COMPACT_ATOMS: atom_id res chain seq x y z
N LYS A 1 4.16 -11.62 -9.51
CA LYS A 1 3.80 -10.47 -8.65
C LYS A 1 2.58 -9.80 -9.27
N MET A 2 1.49 -9.67 -8.53
CA MET A 2 0.29 -8.94 -8.94
C MET A 2 0.35 -7.54 -8.33
N ARG A 3 -0.12 -6.52 -9.06
CA ARG A 3 -0.25 -5.17 -8.51
C ARG A 3 -1.64 -4.65 -8.80
N GLU A 4 -2.25 -4.03 -7.81
CA GLU A 4 -3.57 -3.41 -7.87
C GLU A 4 -3.37 -1.92 -7.66
N GLN A 5 -3.66 -1.13 -8.69
CA GLN A 5 -3.48 0.33 -8.66
C GLN A 5 -4.56 1.00 -9.51
N GLY A 6 -5.10 2.10 -9.00
CA GLY A 6 -5.97 2.99 -9.76
C GLY A 6 -5.20 3.85 -10.76
N PHE A 7 -5.81 4.12 -11.90
CA PHE A 7 -5.34 5.10 -12.87
C PHE A 7 -6.39 6.20 -12.99
N LEU A 8 -5.98 7.45 -12.81
CA LEU A 8 -6.82 8.63 -13.07
C LEU A 8 -6.20 9.41 -14.22
N ASN A 9 -6.98 9.63 -15.28
CA ASN A 9 -6.56 10.42 -16.44
C ASN A 9 -5.27 9.89 -17.12
N GLY A 10 -5.10 8.56 -17.16
CA GLY A 10 -3.91 7.89 -17.70
C GLY A 10 -2.68 7.92 -16.79
N LYS A 11 -2.78 8.49 -15.58
CA LYS A 11 -1.70 8.54 -14.59
C LYS A 11 -2.02 7.67 -13.37
N PRO A 12 -1.02 7.03 -12.74
CA PRO A 12 -1.25 6.27 -11.52
C PRO A 12 -1.78 7.19 -10.41
N HIS A 13 -2.96 6.87 -9.87
CA HIS A 13 -3.63 7.67 -8.85
C HIS A 13 -4.47 6.79 -7.91
N GLY A 14 -4.31 6.99 -6.62
CA GLY A 14 -4.94 6.22 -5.55
C GLY A 14 -4.00 5.21 -4.90
N PRO A 15 -4.55 4.36 -4.02
CA PRO A 15 -3.79 3.32 -3.34
C PRO A 15 -3.32 2.26 -4.36
N CYS A 16 -2.10 1.78 -4.14
CA CYS A 16 -1.40 0.79 -4.92
C CYS A 16 -0.94 -0.34 -3.98
N LYS A 17 -1.40 -1.55 -4.24
CA LYS A 17 -1.08 -2.75 -3.46
C LYS A 17 -0.37 -3.75 -4.34
N VAL A 18 0.71 -4.32 -3.84
CA VAL A 18 1.50 -5.33 -4.52
C VAL A 18 1.38 -6.64 -3.77
N TYR A 19 0.96 -7.67 -4.50
CA TYR A 19 0.79 -9.02 -4.02
C TYR A 19 1.83 -9.94 -4.65
N ASP A 20 2.30 -10.92 -3.88
CA ASP A 20 3.18 -11.97 -4.36
C ASP A 20 2.44 -12.99 -5.25
N GLN A 21 3.15 -13.93 -5.88
CA GLN A 21 2.52 -15.02 -6.66
C GLN A 21 1.54 -15.86 -5.84
N ARG A 22 1.72 -15.89 -4.51
CA ARG A 22 0.81 -16.57 -3.57
C ARG A 22 -0.37 -15.71 -3.13
N GLY A 23 -0.55 -14.50 -3.68
CA GLY A 23 -1.63 -13.57 -3.31
C GLY A 23 -1.42 -12.83 -1.98
N ARG A 24 -0.23 -12.94 -1.38
CA ARG A 24 0.09 -12.26 -0.12
C ARG A 24 0.50 -10.82 -0.39
N LEU A 25 -0.08 -9.87 0.35
CA LEU A 25 0.31 -8.47 0.30
C LEU A 25 1.77 -8.34 0.75
N VAL A 26 2.63 -7.85 -0.15
CA VAL A 26 4.05 -7.61 0.12
C VAL A 26 4.38 -6.14 0.20
N GLN A 27 3.61 -5.27 -0.47
CA GLN A 27 3.81 -3.83 -0.42
C GLN A 27 2.48 -3.09 -0.59
N GLU A 28 2.32 -1.97 0.09
CA GLU A 28 1.21 -1.03 -0.05
C GLU A 28 1.79 0.38 -0.11
N MET A 29 1.32 1.20 -1.05
CA MET A 29 1.76 2.58 -1.23
C MET A 29 0.66 3.37 -1.92
N THR A 30 0.66 4.69 -1.81
CA THR A 30 -0.34 5.53 -2.50
C THR A 30 0.35 6.39 -3.55
N TYR A 31 -0.32 6.58 -4.69
CA TYR A 31 0.12 7.48 -5.75
C TYR A 31 -0.88 8.61 -5.92
N ARG A 32 -0.39 9.80 -6.20
CA ARG A 32 -1.18 10.98 -6.52
C ARG A 32 -0.60 11.63 -7.76
N GLU A 33 -1.39 11.70 -8.82
CA GLU A 33 -1.04 12.36 -10.09
C GLU A 33 0.22 11.78 -10.76
N GLY A 34 0.48 10.50 -10.55
CA GLY A 34 1.67 9.79 -11.04
C GLY A 34 2.88 9.85 -10.12
N ARG A 35 2.78 10.49 -8.95
CA ARG A 35 3.86 10.58 -7.96
C ARG A 35 3.52 9.79 -6.71
N LEU A 36 4.54 9.22 -6.06
CA LEU A 36 4.35 8.48 -4.81
C LEU A 36 4.00 9.46 -3.69
N HIS A 37 2.85 9.29 -3.05
CA HIS A 37 2.34 10.22 -2.05
C HIS A 37 1.54 9.46 -1.01
N GLY A 38 1.87 9.66 0.27
CA GLY A 38 1.31 8.94 1.41
C GLY A 38 2.29 7.91 1.98
N THR A 39 1.75 6.94 2.72
CA THR A 39 2.55 5.96 3.46
C THR A 39 2.81 4.71 2.62
N MET A 40 4.07 4.37 2.44
CA MET A 40 4.53 3.10 1.89
C MET A 40 4.76 2.11 3.02
N THR A 41 4.06 0.99 2.99
CA THR A 41 4.23 -0.12 3.93
C THR A 41 4.74 -1.34 3.18
N ILE A 42 5.81 -1.95 3.68
CA ILE A 42 6.40 -3.18 3.16
C ILE A 42 6.09 -4.28 4.15
N TYR A 43 5.58 -5.39 3.64
CA TYR A 43 5.28 -6.59 4.40
C TYR A 43 6.30 -7.69 4.08
N ASP A 44 6.69 -8.44 5.09
CA ASP A 44 7.52 -9.63 4.94
C ASP A 44 6.70 -10.83 4.40
N SER A 45 7.36 -11.93 4.03
CA SER A 45 6.71 -13.21 3.68
C SER A 45 5.72 -13.70 4.75
N GLY A 46 5.95 -13.36 6.03
CA GLY A 46 5.01 -13.64 7.13
C GLY A 46 3.79 -12.72 7.22
N GLY A 47 3.68 -11.69 6.36
CA GLY A 47 2.61 -10.68 6.42
C GLY A 47 2.78 -9.65 7.55
N ASN A 48 3.93 -9.63 8.22
CA ASN A 48 4.26 -8.61 9.21
C ASN A 48 4.76 -7.35 8.51
N VAL A 49 4.49 -6.17 9.05
CA VAL A 49 5.09 -4.93 8.55
C VAL A 49 6.59 -4.99 8.79
N ALA A 50 7.35 -5.13 7.71
CA ALA A 50 8.80 -5.13 7.75
C ALA A 50 9.34 -3.71 7.86
N LYS A 51 8.75 -2.77 7.09
CA LYS A 51 9.13 -1.36 7.06
C LYS A 51 7.93 -0.49 6.72
N ARG A 52 7.90 0.72 7.26
CA ARG A 52 6.94 1.75 6.87
C ARG A 52 7.72 3.02 6.55
N MET A 53 7.36 3.71 5.49
CA MET A 53 8.01 4.95 5.08
C MET A 53 6.93 5.91 4.61
N GLU A 54 7.10 7.20 4.84
CA GLU A 54 6.21 8.23 4.35
C GLU A 54 6.86 8.94 3.17
N TYR A 55 6.10 9.07 2.07
CA TYR A 55 6.51 9.77 0.87
C TYR A 55 5.55 10.93 0.60
N GLU A 56 6.09 12.09 0.26
CA GLU A 56 5.33 13.26 -0.15
C GLU A 56 5.87 13.74 -1.49
N ASP A 57 5.02 13.69 -2.52
CA ASP A 57 5.35 14.17 -3.88
C ASP A 57 6.59 13.46 -4.49
N GLY A 58 6.72 12.17 -4.21
CA GLY A 58 7.84 11.34 -4.66
C GLY A 58 9.09 11.44 -3.78
N ARG A 59 9.08 12.24 -2.71
CA ARG A 59 10.20 12.36 -1.76
C ARG A 59 9.92 11.64 -0.47
N MET A 60 10.86 10.80 -0.03
CA MET A 60 10.79 10.17 1.29
C MET A 60 10.91 11.26 2.37
N LYS A 61 9.89 11.37 3.22
CA LYS A 61 9.83 12.29 4.35
C LYS A 61 10.28 11.64 5.64
N LYS A 62 9.82 10.42 5.89
CA LYS A 62 9.97 9.77 7.19
C LYS A 62 10.20 8.27 7.02
N ASP A 63 11.23 7.75 7.66
CA ASP A 63 11.29 6.31 7.97
C ASP A 63 10.47 6.09 9.24
N LEU A 64 9.44 5.25 9.13
CA LEU A 64 8.58 4.89 10.24
C LEU A 64 9.01 3.49 10.71
N PRO A 65 9.15 3.30 12.03
CA PRO A 65 9.43 1.98 12.55
C PRO A 65 8.31 1.02 12.11
N PRO A 66 8.63 -0.26 11.86
CA PRO A 66 7.62 -1.26 11.62
C PRO A 66 6.65 -1.25 12.81
N ALA A 67 5.37 -1.00 12.55
CA ALA A 67 4.35 -1.05 13.59
C ALA A 67 4.37 -2.46 14.20
N MET A 68 4.88 -2.56 15.42
CA MET A 68 5.07 -3.82 16.13
C MET A 68 3.70 -4.40 16.46
N LYS A 69 3.30 -5.45 15.73
CA LYS A 69 2.35 -6.55 16.00
C LYS A 69 0.97 -6.31 16.67
N ASP A 70 0.67 -5.15 17.26
CA ASP A 70 -0.56 -4.93 18.03
C ASP A 70 -1.52 -3.90 17.42
N GLU A 71 -1.14 -3.28 16.29
CA GLU A 71 -2.04 -2.39 15.57
C GLU A 71 -2.82 -3.22 14.53
N PRO A 72 -4.15 -3.38 14.67
CA PRO A 72 -4.94 -4.05 13.64
C PRO A 72 -4.69 -3.30 12.34
N ARG A 73 -4.27 -4.02 11.28
CA ARG A 73 -4.12 -3.43 9.95
C ARG A 73 -5.37 -2.59 9.71
N PRO A 74 -5.28 -1.26 9.46
CA PRO A 74 -6.46 -0.52 9.07
C PRO A 74 -6.99 -1.28 7.87
N ALA A 75 -8.22 -1.77 8.00
CA ALA A 75 -8.83 -2.56 6.97
C ALA A 75 -8.96 -1.64 5.77
N SER A 76 -7.97 -1.65 4.88
CA SER A 76 -8.12 -1.24 3.50
C SER A 76 -8.98 -2.32 2.84
N VAL A 77 -10.23 -2.40 3.28
CA VAL A 77 -11.38 -2.97 2.59
C VAL A 77 -11.87 -1.89 1.63
N PRO A 78 -11.47 -1.88 0.36
CA PRO A 78 -12.37 -1.38 -0.66
C PRO A 78 -13.45 -2.46 -0.84
N GLY A 79 -14.70 -2.08 -0.56
CA GLY A 79 -15.83 -2.98 -0.54
C GLY A 79 -15.92 -3.88 -1.76
N MET A 80 -16.03 -5.19 -1.51
CA MET A 80 -16.89 -6.02 -2.35
C MET A 80 -18.33 -5.73 -1.91
N ASP A 81 -18.88 -4.63 -2.41
CA ASP A 81 -20.32 -4.55 -2.62
C ASP A 81 -20.65 -5.62 -3.68
N ARG A 82 -21.11 -6.77 -3.21
CA ARG A 82 -22.05 -7.57 -3.98
C ARG A 82 -23.37 -7.52 -3.24
N LYS A 83 -24.15 -6.48 -3.58
CA LYS A 83 -25.61 -6.49 -3.52
C LYS A 83 -26.18 -7.89 -3.65
N ARG A 84 -27.08 -8.24 -2.73
CA ARG A 84 -28.20 -9.12 -3.03
C ARG A 84 -29.48 -8.47 -2.52
#